data_AF-A0A6A3NH96-F1
#
_entry.id   AF-A0A6A3NH96-F1
#
_cell.length_a   1.000
_cell.length_b   1.000
_cell.length_c   1.000
_cell.angle_alpha   90.00
_cell.angle_beta   90.00
_cell.angle_gamma   90.00
#
_symmetry.space_group_name_H-M   'P 1'
#
loop_
_entity.id
_entity.type
_entity.pdbx_description
1 polymer ?
#
loop_
_entity_poly.entity_id
_entity_poly.type
_entity_poly.pdbx_seq_one_letter_code
_entity_poly.pdbx_strand_id
1 'polypeptide(L)'
;VAWVGNKGFDVFVVAICGMTSAVWFSFIVPVIIHVMGDDVEIGMYVGALNSTNCFGQLLNFAIGTAIVDTSLGYKLPVFLGGIMTTLGFLTAAIFMKIKMYSL
;
A
#
# COMPACT_ATOMS: atom_id res chain seq x y z
N VAL A 1 16.52 2.79 -15.87
CA VAL A 1 17.55 2.69 -14.81
C VAL A 1 16.85 2.18 -13.57
N ALA A 2 17.21 0.96 -13.16
CA ALA A 2 16.74 0.33 -11.94
C ALA A 2 17.44 1.04 -10.75
N TRP A 3 16.79 1.15 -9.60
CA TRP A 3 17.14 2.10 -8.52
C TRP A 3 18.56 1.84 -8.00
N VAL A 4 19.00 0.58 -8.04
CA VAL A 4 20.37 0.13 -7.77
C VAL A 4 21.01 -0.35 -9.09
N GLY A 5 22.34 -0.23 -9.24
CA GLY A 5 23.06 -0.74 -10.41
C GLY A 5 22.92 -2.26 -10.64
N ASN A 6 22.30 -2.98 -9.70
CA ASN A 6 22.06 -4.41 -9.73
C ASN A 6 20.58 -4.74 -10.00
N LYS A 7 20.28 -5.20 -11.21
CA LYS A 7 18.92 -5.56 -11.65
C LYS A 7 18.29 -6.68 -10.81
N GLY A 8 19.09 -7.64 -10.33
CA GLY A 8 18.59 -8.76 -9.52
C GLY A 8 18.12 -8.30 -8.14
N PHE A 9 18.82 -7.34 -7.55
CA PHE A 9 18.42 -6.73 -6.29
C PHE A 9 17.10 -5.97 -6.42
N ASP A 10 16.92 -5.21 -7.50
CA ASP A 10 15.66 -4.46 -7.71
C ASP A 10 14.46 -5.38 -7.90
N VAL A 11 14.62 -6.50 -8.63
CA VAL A 11 13.56 -7.52 -8.75
C VAL A 11 13.27 -8.17 -7.40
N PHE A 12 14.28 -8.48 -6.61
CA PHE A 12 14.12 -9.04 -5.26
C PHE A 12 13.33 -8.10 -4.34
N VAL A 13 13.66 -6.80 -4.34
CA VAL A 13 12.93 -5.80 -3.55
C VAL A 13 11.47 -5.73 -3.98
N VAL A 14 11.19 -5.67 -5.28
CA VAL A 14 9.82 -5.66 -5.80
C VAL A 14 9.05 -6.93 -5.41
N ALA A 15 9.70 -8.10 -5.47
CA ALA A 15 9.09 -9.37 -5.08
C ALA A 15 8.68 -9.39 -3.60
N ILE A 16 9.56 -8.93 -2.70
CA ILE A 16 9.23 -8.85 -1.27
C ILE A 16 8.12 -7.84 -1.00
N CYS A 17 8.17 -6.66 -1.62
CA CYS A 17 7.10 -5.68 -1.50
C CYS A 17 5.75 -6.23 -1.98
N GLY A 18 5.75 -7.03 -3.06
CA GLY A 18 4.55 -7.68 -3.59
C GLY A 18 3.92 -8.68 -2.60
N MET A 19 4.73 -9.39 -1.80
CA MET A 19 4.21 -10.29 -0.77
C MET A 19 3.42 -9.55 0.29
N THR A 20 3.93 -8.41 0.78
CA THR A 20 3.22 -7.58 1.78
C THR A 20 1.87 -7.12 1.27
N SER A 21 1.80 -6.68 0.00
CA SER A 21 0.53 -6.30 -0.63
C SER A 21 -0.44 -7.47 -0.71
N ALA A 22 0.02 -8.65 -1.09
CA ALA A 22 -0.83 -9.84 -1.18
C ALA A 22 -1.40 -10.25 0.19
N VAL A 23 -0.57 -10.20 1.23
CA VAL A 23 -0.98 -10.46 2.62
C VAL A 23 -2.05 -9.45 3.03
N TRP A 24 -1.82 -8.15 2.82
CA TRP A 24 -2.80 -7.11 3.15
C TRP A 24 -4.17 -7.37 2.52
N PHE A 25 -4.22 -7.59 1.20
CA PHE A 25 -5.48 -7.86 0.51
C PHE A 25 -6.21 -9.11 1.03
N SER A 26 -5.45 -10.14 1.42
CA SER A 26 -6.01 -11.38 1.97
C SER A 26 -6.62 -11.19 3.36
N PHE A 27 -6.08 -10.26 4.16
CA PHE A 27 -6.51 -10.03 5.55
C PHE A 27 -7.50 -8.87 5.74
N ILE A 28 -7.81 -8.09 4.71
CA ILE A 28 -8.78 -6.97 4.81
C ILE A 28 -10.10 -7.41 5.44
N VAL A 29 -10.72 -8.47 4.91
CA VAL A 29 -12.05 -8.92 5.39
C VAL A 29 -11.98 -9.47 6.81
N PRO A 30 -11.07 -10.41 7.14
CA PRO A 30 -10.90 -10.87 8.53
C PRO A 30 -10.65 -9.74 9.53
N VAL A 31 -9.85 -8.73 9.16
CA VAL A 31 -9.56 -7.60 10.04
C VAL A 31 -10.80 -6.74 10.27
N ILE A 32 -11.61 -6.49 9.23
CA ILE A 32 -12.88 -5.75 9.38
C ILE A 32 -13.80 -6.48 10.35
N ILE A 33 -14.00 -7.78 10.15
CA ILE A 33 -14.86 -8.60 11.01
C ILE A 33 -14.36 -8.57 12.46
N HIS A 34 -13.05 -8.77 12.66
CA HIS A 34 -12.42 -8.75 13.99
C HIS A 34 -12.57 -7.42 14.73
N VAL A 35 -12.54 -6.28 14.01
CA VAL A 35 -12.59 -4.94 14.62
C VAL A 35 -14.02 -4.42 14.76
N MET A 36 -14.88 -4.68 13.79
CA MET A 36 -16.23 -4.08 13.68
C MET A 36 -17.35 -5.04 14.12
N GLY A 37 -17.06 -6.32 14.28
CA GLY A 37 -18.02 -7.37 14.65
C GLY A 37 -18.69 -8.04 13.43
N ASP A 38 -19.38 -9.15 13.68
CA ASP A 38 -19.98 -10.00 12.64
C ASP A 38 -21.26 -9.40 12.01
N ASP A 39 -21.94 -8.50 12.72
CA ASP A 39 -23.22 -7.90 12.29
C ASP A 39 -23.05 -6.67 11.37
N VAL A 40 -21.83 -6.38 10.93
CA VAL A 40 -21.52 -5.20 10.13
C VAL A 40 -21.76 -5.44 8.63
N GLU A 41 -22.16 -4.40 7.89
CA GLU A 41 -22.21 -4.43 6.43
C GLU A 41 -20.79 -4.45 5.82
N ILE A 42 -20.16 -5.64 5.81
CA ILE A 42 -18.78 -5.85 5.31
C ILE A 42 -18.58 -5.24 3.91
N GLY A 43 -19.60 -5.35 3.05
CA GLY A 43 -19.57 -4.79 1.69
C GLY A 43 -19.33 -3.28 1.63
N MET A 44 -19.85 -2.52 2.60
CA MET A 44 -19.64 -1.07 2.68
C MET A 44 -18.17 -0.75 3.01
N TYR A 45 -17.58 -1.45 3.98
CA TYR A 45 -16.18 -1.26 4.38
C TYR A 45 -15.20 -1.68 3.30
N VAL A 46 -15.43 -2.85 2.69
CA VAL A 46 -14.63 -3.33 1.56
C VAL A 46 -14.76 -2.39 0.36
N GLY A 47 -15.96 -1.87 0.09
CA GLY A 47 -16.20 -0.87 -0.96
C GLY A 47 -15.45 0.44 -0.72
N ALA A 48 -15.43 0.92 0.52
CA ALA A 48 -14.66 2.10 0.90
C ALA A 48 -13.14 1.87 0.73
N LEU A 49 -12.62 0.74 1.20
CA LEU A 49 -11.20 0.38 1.04
C LEU A 49 -10.80 0.24 -0.43
N ASN A 50 -11.65 -0.37 -1.26
CA ASN A 50 -11.40 -0.46 -2.70
C ASN A 50 -11.39 0.92 -3.35
N SER A 51 -12.30 1.82 -2.94
CA SER A 51 -12.33 3.21 -3.42
C SER A 51 -11.05 3.97 -3.06
N THR A 52 -10.54 3.79 -1.83
CA THR A 52 -9.24 4.35 -1.42
C THR A 52 -8.10 3.82 -2.28
N ASN A 53 -8.09 2.50 -2.58
CA ASN A 53 -7.07 1.90 -3.43
C ASN A 53 -7.09 2.47 -4.86
N CYS A 54 -8.28 2.55 -5.48
CA CYS A 54 -8.45 3.16 -6.79
C CYS A 54 -8.01 4.64 -6.81
N PHE A 55 -8.36 5.40 -5.78
CA PHE A 55 -7.92 6.79 -5.64
C PHE A 55 -6.40 6.90 -5.52
N GLY A 56 -5.77 6.03 -4.73
CA GLY A 56 -4.31 5.95 -4.62
C GLY A 56 -3.63 5.63 -5.96
N GLN A 57 -4.21 4.74 -6.76
CA GLN A 57 -3.72 4.43 -8.11
C GLN A 57 -3.87 5.62 -9.07
N LEU A 58 -5.00 6.32 -9.02
CA LEU A 58 -5.22 7.55 -9.79
C LEU A 58 -4.18 8.61 -9.44
N LEU A 59 -3.94 8.83 -8.14
CA LEU A 59 -2.94 9.78 -7.67
C LEU A 59 -1.53 9.37 -8.08
N ASN A 60 -1.19 8.09 -7.98
CA ASN A 60 0.10 7.56 -8.44
C ASN A 60 0.30 7.77 -9.94
N PHE A 61 -0.74 7.57 -10.76
CA PHE A 61 -0.69 7.85 -12.19
C PHE A 61 -0.53 9.34 -12.49
N ALA A 62 -1.32 10.20 -11.86
CA ALA A 62 -1.29 11.65 -12.08
C ALA A 62 0.07 12.25 -11.67
N ILE A 63 0.59 11.86 -10.52
CA ILE A 63 1.90 12.32 -10.05
C ILE A 63 3.02 11.69 -10.87
N GLY A 64 2.95 10.38 -11.11
CA GLY A 64 3.96 9.64 -11.87
C GLY A 64 4.18 10.22 -13.26
N THR A 65 3.10 10.52 -13.99
CA THR A 65 3.18 11.16 -15.30
C THR A 65 3.69 12.59 -15.24
N ALA A 66 3.36 13.36 -14.20
CA ALA A 66 3.83 14.74 -14.06
C ALA A 66 5.33 14.86 -13.73
N ILE A 67 5.90 13.90 -12.99
CA ILE A 67 7.28 14.01 -12.47
C ILE A 67 8.30 13.14 -13.21
N VAL A 68 7.85 12.18 -14.04
CA VAL A 68 8.74 11.29 -14.79
C VAL A 68 9.57 12.01 -15.86
N ASP A 69 9.07 13.13 -16.39
CA ASP A 69 9.77 13.93 -17.40
C ASP A 69 10.83 14.88 -16.81
N THR A 70 11.01 14.88 -15.49
CA THR A 70 12.05 15.67 -14.81
C THR A 70 13.45 15.06 -14.98
N SER A 71 14.50 15.81 -14.63
CA SER A 71 15.90 15.37 -14.71
C SER A 71 16.22 14.11 -13.88
N LEU A 72 15.40 13.77 -12.89
CA LEU A 72 15.52 12.57 -12.07
C LEU A 72 14.82 11.33 -12.68
N GLY A 73 13.99 11.53 -13.70
CA GLY A 73 13.32 10.46 -14.44
C GLY A 73 12.50 9.52 -13.56
N TYR A 74 12.50 8.24 -13.91
CA TYR A 74 11.81 7.15 -13.18
C TYR A 74 12.25 6.96 -11.71
N LYS A 75 13.37 7.52 -11.26
CA LYS A 75 13.81 7.38 -9.87
C LYS A 75 12.94 8.19 -8.90
N LEU A 76 12.38 9.30 -9.37
CA LEU A 76 11.61 10.23 -8.57
C LEU A 76 10.21 9.69 -8.19
N PRO A 77 9.42 9.12 -9.12
CA PRO A 77 8.19 8.40 -8.76
C PRO A 77 8.42 7.26 -7.77
N VAL A 78 9.49 6.49 -7.95
CA VAL A 78 9.83 5.36 -7.06
C VAL A 78 10.16 5.85 -5.65
N PHE A 79 10.97 6.92 -5.54
CA PHE A 79 11.30 7.52 -4.25
C PHE A 79 10.07 8.06 -3.54
N LEU A 80 9.21 8.78 -4.26
CA LEU A 80 7.98 9.34 -3.71
C LEU A 80 7.01 8.23 -3.27
N GLY A 81 6.90 7.16 -4.04
CA GLY A 81 6.17 5.96 -3.65
C GLY A 81 6.66 5.39 -2.32
N GLY A 82 7.99 5.29 -2.14
CA GLY A 82 8.59 4.87 -0.87
C GLY A 82 8.24 5.79 0.32
N ILE A 83 8.23 7.11 0.12
CA ILE A 83 7.79 8.07 1.15
C ILE A 83 6.32 7.83 1.50
N MET A 84 5.45 7.72 0.50
CA MET A 84 4.01 7.48 0.71
C MET A 84 3.75 6.17 1.46
N THR A 85 4.46 5.08 1.11
CA THR A 85 4.38 3.81 1.83
C THR A 85 4.86 3.94 3.28
N THR A 86 5.94 4.70 3.52
CA THR A 86 6.44 4.93 4.89
C THR A 86 5.43 5.71 5.73
N LEU A 87 4.80 6.75 5.17
CA LEU A 87 3.74 7.49 5.84
C LEU A 87 2.51 6.60 6.12
N GLY A 88 2.14 5.75 5.16
CA GLY A 88 1.08 4.76 5.35
C GLY A 88 1.40 3.79 6.49
N PHE A 89 2.63 3.26 6.54
CA PHE A 89 3.10 2.40 7.62
C PHE A 89 3.06 3.11 8.98
N LEU A 90 3.58 4.33 9.08
CA LEU A 90 3.57 5.09 10.34
C LEU A 90 2.14 5.38 10.81
N THR A 91 1.25 5.72 9.87
CA THR A 91 -0.17 5.93 10.17
C THR A 91 -0.80 4.65 10.71
N ALA A 92 -0.56 3.50 10.07
CA ALA A 92 -1.03 2.22 10.56
C ALA A 92 -0.43 1.88 11.94
N ALA A 93 0.89 2.03 12.13
CA ALA A 93 1.56 1.73 13.39
C ALA A 93 1.04 2.56 14.58
N ILE A 94 0.62 3.81 14.34
CA ILE A 94 0.13 4.72 15.38
C ILE A 94 -1.37 4.55 15.64
N PHE A 95 -2.18 4.47 14.57
CA PHE A 95 -3.64 4.52 14.66
C PHE A 95 -4.32 3.14 14.61
N MET A 96 -3.70 2.15 13.97
CA MET A 96 -4.25 0.79 13.82
C MET A 96 -3.97 -0.05 15.07
N LYS A 97 -4.63 0.29 16.18
CA LYS A 97 -4.55 -0.46 17.43
C LYS A 97 -5.51 -1.65 17.42
N ILE A 98 -5.15 -2.70 16.70
CA ILE A 98 -5.89 -3.97 16.73
C ILE A 98 -5.52 -4.71 18.00
N LYS A 99 -6.50 -4.90 18.89
CA LYS A 99 -6.35 -5.82 20.02
C LYS A 99 -6.51 -7.24 19.50
N MET A 100 -5.42 -7.99 19.44
CA MET A 100 -5.47 -9.44 19.26
C MET A 100 -5.85 -10.06 20.60
N TYR A 101 -7.13 -10.33 20.81
CA TYR A 101 -7.53 -11.23 21.87
C TYR A 101 -7.23 -12.64 21.36
N SER A 102 -6.41 -13.39 22.11
CA SER A 102 -6.32 -14.84 21.93
C SER A 102 -7.72 -15.40 21.96
N LEU A 103 -8.00 -16.33 21.04
CA LEU A 103 -9.09 -17.29 21.23
C LEU A 103 -9.00 -17.95 22.60
#